data_AF-A0A426ZYU0-F1
#
_entry.id   AF-A0A426ZYU0-F1
#
_cell.length_a   1.000
_cell.length_b   1.000
_cell.length_c   1.000
_cell.angle_alpha   90.00
_cell.angle_beta   90.00
_cell.angle_gamma   90.00
#
_symmetry.space_group_name_H-M   'P 1'
#
loop_
_entity.id
_entity.type
_entity.pdbx_description
1 polymer ?
#
loop_
_entity_poly.entity_id
_entity_poly.type
_entity_poly.pdbx_seq_one_letter_code
_entity_poly.pdbx_strand_id
1 'polypeptide(L)'
;MEESKVVIPQSVLKKRKREEQLALAKKQELDAEKEKQRENRELIFTRASKGADPIEEGGEDEGWILRQPGGRASIHHPLPRGLGKYGIICIEDLVHEIMIVGPHFKQANNFLWPFKLKAPPGGLKKKRNHYVKGGDAGNREVYINELIRRMN
;
A
#
# COMPACT_ATOMS: atom_id res chain seq x y z
N MET A 1 -29.52 59.92 2.38
CA MET A 1 -28.95 58.78 1.64
C MET A 1 -29.56 57.54 2.24
N GLU A 2 -30.57 56.97 1.57
CA GLU A 2 -31.30 55.83 2.08
C GLU A 2 -30.60 54.56 1.58
N GLU A 3 -30.08 53.77 2.53
CA GLU A 3 -29.37 52.52 2.22
C GLU A 3 -30.33 51.57 1.51
N SER A 4 -30.08 51.32 0.23
CA SER A 4 -30.74 50.25 -0.52
C SER A 4 -30.34 48.92 0.10
N LYS A 5 -31.15 48.42 1.04
CA LYS A 5 -30.98 47.09 1.63
C LYS A 5 -31.08 46.07 0.51
N VAL A 6 -29.94 45.50 0.10
CA VAL A 6 -29.87 44.45 -0.91
C VAL A 6 -30.69 43.25 -0.42
N VAL A 7 -31.92 43.10 -0.93
CA VAL A 7 -32.82 42.00 -0.57
C VAL A 7 -32.30 40.74 -1.26
N ILE A 8 -31.60 39.89 -0.51
CA ILE A 8 -31.13 38.60 -1.01
C ILE A 8 -32.35 37.68 -1.21
N PRO A 9 -32.62 37.20 -2.44
CA PRO A 9 -33.74 36.32 -2.68
C PRO A 9 -33.63 35.03 -1.88
N GLN A 10 -34.76 34.55 -1.34
CA GLN A 10 -34.85 33.31 -0.56
C GLN A 10 -34.29 32.08 -1.31
N SER A 11 -34.33 32.08 -2.65
CA SER A 11 -33.74 31.04 -3.50
C SER A 11 -32.22 30.94 -3.36
N VAL A 12 -31.51 32.07 -3.23
CA VAL A 12 -30.06 32.14 -3.07
C VAL A 12 -29.66 31.63 -1.69
N LEU A 13 -30.40 31.99 -0.65
CA LEU A 13 -30.19 31.49 0.72
C LEU A 13 -30.38 29.97 0.81
N LYS A 14 -31.41 29.43 0.13
CA LYS A 14 -31.66 27.97 0.05
C LYS A 14 -30.55 27.22 -0.70
N LYS A 15 -29.97 27.81 -1.75
CA LYS A 15 -28.88 27.20 -2.52
C LYS A 15 -27.59 27.09 -1.70
N ARG A 16 -27.18 28.18 -1.03
CA ARG A 16 -26.00 28.20 -0.14
C ARG A 16 -26.10 27.16 0.97
N LYS A 17 -27.28 27.06 1.59
CA LYS A 17 -27.53 26.05 2.64
C LYS A 17 -27.37 24.61 2.14
N ARG A 18 -27.77 24.30 0.90
CA ARG A 18 -27.56 22.98 0.30
C ARG A 18 -26.08 22.72 -0.02
N GLU A 19 -25.38 23.73 -0.54
CA GLU A 19 -23.96 23.63 -0.85
C GLU A 19 -23.11 23.44 0.42
N GLU A 20 -23.43 24.15 1.49
CA GLU A 20 -22.82 23.98 2.82
C GLU A 20 -23.12 22.59 3.40
N GLN A 21 -24.37 22.11 3.28
CA GLN A 21 -24.72 20.75 3.71
C GLN A 21 -24.01 19.67 2.88
N LEU A 22 -23.88 19.87 1.56
CA LEU A 22 -23.15 18.95 0.68
C LEU A 22 -21.65 18.96 0.98
N ALA A 23 -21.07 20.12 1.27
CA ALA A 23 -19.68 20.24 1.67
C ALA A 23 -19.42 19.59 3.05
N LEU A 24 -20.36 19.77 3.99
CA LEU A 24 -20.30 19.12 5.30
C LEU A 24 -20.40 17.59 5.16
N ALA A 25 -21.33 17.10 4.32
CA ALA A 25 -21.49 15.67 4.05
C ALA A 25 -20.23 15.07 3.40
N LYS A 26 -19.66 15.72 2.38
CA LYS A 26 -18.41 15.28 1.76
C LYS A 26 -17.22 15.29 2.72
N LYS A 27 -17.16 16.28 3.62
CA LYS A 27 -16.13 16.34 4.65
C LYS A 27 -16.30 15.21 5.67
N GLN A 28 -17.52 14.94 6.11
CA GLN A 28 -17.84 13.82 6.98
C GLN A 28 -17.53 12.46 6.32
N GLU A 29 -17.80 12.30 5.03
CA GLU A 29 -17.44 11.10 4.27
C GLU A 29 -15.91 10.90 4.18
N LEU A 30 -15.16 11.98 3.89
CA LEU A 30 -13.70 11.93 3.84
C LEU A 30 -13.10 11.60 5.22
N ASP A 31 -13.62 12.21 6.27
CA ASP A 31 -13.12 12.00 7.64
C ASP A 31 -13.49 10.58 8.12
N ALA A 32 -14.68 10.08 7.79
CA ALA A 32 -15.06 8.68 8.04
C ALA A 32 -14.21 7.68 7.25
N GLU A 33 -13.84 7.98 6.01
CA GLU A 33 -12.93 7.15 5.21
C GLU A 33 -11.52 7.13 5.82
N LYS A 34 -11.01 8.28 6.30
CA LYS A 34 -9.72 8.36 7.01
C LYS A 34 -9.75 7.63 8.35
N GLU A 35 -10.88 7.66 9.04
CA GLU A 35 -11.09 6.95 10.30
C GLU A 35 -11.10 5.44 10.07
N LYS A 36 -11.85 4.96 9.06
CA LYS A 36 -11.79 3.56 8.60
C LYS A 36 -10.38 3.15 8.17
N GLN A 37 -9.64 4.02 7.49
CA GLN A 37 -8.25 3.74 7.11
C GLN A 37 -7.30 3.72 8.32
N ARG A 38 -7.54 4.54 9.34
CA ARG A 38 -6.79 4.53 10.60
C ARG A 38 -7.06 3.25 11.37
N GLU A 39 -8.31 2.86 11.50
CA GLU A 39 -8.74 1.60 12.13
C GLU A 39 -8.18 0.39 11.39
N ASN A 40 -8.25 0.37 10.05
CA ASN A 40 -7.63 -0.68 9.24
C ASN A 40 -6.11 -0.75 9.47
N ARG A 41 -5.43 0.39 9.62
CA ARG A 41 -3.99 0.44 9.91
C ARG A 41 -3.63 -0.09 11.30
N GLU A 42 -4.48 0.14 12.30
CA GLU A 42 -4.28 -0.42 13.65
C GLU A 42 -4.62 -1.91 13.72
N LEU A 43 -5.64 -2.35 12.97
CA LEU A 43 -6.00 -3.76 12.80
C LEU A 43 -4.88 -4.57 12.13
N ILE A 44 -4.13 -3.97 11.20
CA ILE A 44 -2.97 -4.61 10.55
C ILE A 44 -1.88 -4.94 11.59
N PHE A 45 -1.57 -4.01 12.49
CA PHE A 45 -0.55 -4.23 13.53
C PHE A 45 -0.98 -5.27 14.57
N THR A 46 -2.29 -5.39 14.84
CA THR A 46 -2.83 -6.32 15.83
C THR A 46 -3.11 -7.72 15.26
N ARG A 47 -3.52 -7.85 13.99
CA ARG A 47 -3.62 -9.14 13.27
C ARG A 47 -2.25 -9.79 13.07
N ALA A 48 -1.22 -9.00 12.77
CA ALA A 48 0.16 -9.45 12.72
C ALA A 48 0.62 -10.18 14.00
N SER A 49 0.03 -9.81 15.15
CA SER A 49 0.36 -10.38 16.45
C SER A 49 -0.50 -11.56 16.87
N LYS A 50 -1.66 -11.81 16.21
CA LYS A 50 -2.61 -12.87 16.57
C LYS A 50 -2.96 -13.65 15.31
N GLY A 51 -2.36 -14.83 15.16
CA GLY A 51 -2.42 -15.64 13.95
C GLY A 51 -3.84 -15.95 13.43
N ALA A 52 -3.92 -15.97 12.10
CA ALA A 52 -4.92 -16.52 11.17
C ALA A 52 -6.14 -17.27 11.76
N ASP A 53 -7.33 -16.71 11.50
CA ASP A 53 -8.60 -17.45 11.43
C ASP A 53 -9.04 -17.58 9.95
N PRO A 54 -9.63 -18.71 9.50
CA PRO A 54 -10.05 -18.91 8.12
C PRO A 54 -11.36 -18.18 7.79
N ILE A 55 -11.44 -17.57 6.59
CA ILE A 55 -12.67 -16.98 6.06
C ILE A 55 -13.10 -17.77 4.82
N GLU A 56 -14.41 -18.07 4.76
CA GLU A 56 -15.08 -18.99 3.84
C GLU A 56 -14.88 -18.68 2.35
N GLU A 57 -14.72 -19.75 1.56
CA GLU A 57 -14.65 -19.72 0.10
C GLU A 57 -15.96 -19.23 -0.52
N GLY A 58 -15.86 -18.20 -1.35
CA GLY A 58 -16.96 -17.75 -2.18
C GLY A 58 -16.47 -17.02 -3.43
N GLY A 59 -16.64 -17.67 -4.57
CA GLY A 59 -16.79 -16.98 -5.87
C GLY A 59 -15.54 -16.94 -6.73
N GLU A 60 -15.58 -17.75 -7.78
CA GLU A 60 -14.82 -17.63 -9.03
C GLU A 60 -14.93 -16.20 -9.60
N ASP A 61 -13.91 -15.72 -10.30
CA ASP A 61 -14.05 -15.12 -11.64
C ASP A 61 -12.82 -14.31 -12.10
N GLU A 62 -12.30 -14.81 -13.21
CA GLU A 62 -11.73 -14.13 -14.38
C GLU A 62 -10.38 -13.40 -14.30
N GLY A 63 -9.49 -13.87 -15.18
CA GLY A 63 -8.15 -13.36 -15.38
C GLY A 63 -8.10 -11.96 -15.97
N TRP A 64 -7.02 -11.25 -15.65
CA TRP A 64 -6.57 -10.09 -16.39
C TRP A 64 -5.04 -10.16 -16.57
N ILE A 65 -4.64 -10.34 -17.83
CA ILE A 65 -3.31 -10.07 -18.33
C ILE A 65 -3.01 -8.59 -18.11
N LEU A 66 -2.03 -8.26 -17.27
CA LEU A 66 -1.18 -7.07 -17.44
C LEU A 66 0.22 -7.36 -16.89
N ARG A 67 0.91 -8.25 -17.60
CA ARG A 67 2.37 -8.31 -17.63
C ARG A 67 2.87 -7.14 -18.47
N GLN A 68 3.17 -6.01 -17.84
CA GLN A 68 3.92 -4.92 -18.48
C GLN A 68 5.39 -5.01 -18.05
N PRO A 69 6.35 -5.21 -18.99
CA PRO A 69 7.76 -5.15 -18.66
C PRO A 69 8.15 -3.69 -18.41
N GLY A 70 8.42 -3.33 -17.15
CA GLY A 70 9.12 -2.08 -16.81
C GLY A 70 8.30 -0.94 -16.21
N GLY A 71 7.09 -1.18 -15.70
CA GLY A 71 6.39 -0.19 -14.89
C GLY A 71 7.13 0.09 -13.57
N ARG A 72 7.49 1.36 -13.32
CA ARG A 72 7.90 1.80 -11.98
C ARG A 72 6.69 1.67 -11.06
N ALA A 73 6.84 0.94 -9.95
CA ALA A 73 5.83 0.92 -8.90
C ALA A 73 5.76 2.33 -8.28
N SER A 74 4.71 3.08 -8.62
CA SER A 74 4.35 4.29 -7.88
C SER A 74 3.63 3.85 -6.60
N ILE A 75 4.28 4.11 -5.48
CA ILE A 75 3.75 3.93 -4.12
C ILE A 75 2.68 4.98 -3.83
N HIS A 76 1.48 4.78 -4.40
CA HIS A 76 0.17 5.17 -3.86
C HIS A 76 -0.93 4.67 -4.81
N HIS A 77 -1.10 3.34 -4.90
CA HIS A 77 -2.24 2.73 -5.57
C HIS A 77 -2.68 1.53 -4.73
N PRO A 78 -3.99 1.35 -4.44
CA PRO A 78 -4.47 0.08 -3.89
C PRO A 78 -4.00 -1.06 -4.78
N LEU A 79 -3.54 -2.17 -4.20
CA LEU A 79 -3.01 -3.26 -5.01
C LEU A 79 -4.05 -3.71 -6.05
N PRO A 80 -3.63 -4.10 -7.26
CA PRO A 80 -4.50 -4.74 -8.23
C PRO A 80 -5.29 -5.87 -7.54
N ARG A 81 -6.59 -5.92 -7.79
CA ARG A 81 -7.63 -6.75 -7.14
C ARG A 81 -7.33 -8.26 -6.99
N GLY A 82 -6.21 -8.78 -7.50
CA GLY A 82 -5.87 -10.21 -7.52
C GLY A 82 -5.48 -10.82 -6.17
N LEU A 83 -5.04 -10.02 -5.19
CA LEU A 83 -4.66 -10.50 -3.86
C LEU A 83 -5.71 -10.26 -2.77
N GLY A 84 -6.79 -9.53 -3.08
CA GLY A 84 -7.85 -9.21 -2.11
C GLY A 84 -8.55 -10.46 -1.55
N LYS A 85 -8.64 -11.54 -2.34
CA LYS A 85 -9.18 -12.85 -1.89
C LYS A 85 -8.36 -13.53 -0.80
N TYR A 86 -7.10 -13.14 -0.63
CA TYR A 86 -6.21 -13.65 0.42
C TYR A 86 -6.10 -12.68 1.61
N GLY A 87 -6.97 -11.65 1.67
CA GLY A 87 -6.94 -10.63 2.70
C GLY A 87 -5.81 -9.60 2.57
N ILE A 88 -5.05 -9.61 1.47
CA ILE A 88 -3.95 -8.66 1.22
C ILE A 88 -4.51 -7.48 0.41
N ILE A 89 -4.80 -6.38 1.10
CA ILE A 89 -5.49 -5.22 0.53
C ILE A 89 -4.48 -4.11 0.18
N CYS A 90 -3.42 -4.00 0.97
CA CYS A 90 -2.40 -2.96 0.82
C CYS A 90 -0.97 -3.51 0.77
N ILE A 91 -0.01 -2.62 0.51
CA ILE A 91 1.42 -2.98 0.42
C ILE A 91 1.95 -3.45 1.77
N GLU A 92 1.46 -2.88 2.88
CA GLU A 92 1.86 -3.29 4.22
C GLU A 92 1.49 -4.75 4.49
N ASP A 93 0.27 -5.17 4.13
CA ASP A 93 -0.17 -6.56 4.26
C ASP A 93 0.72 -7.50 3.42
N LEU A 94 1.11 -7.08 2.22
CA LEU A 94 1.99 -7.86 1.36
C LEU A 94 3.38 -8.03 1.98
N VAL A 95 3.94 -6.95 2.53
CA VAL A 95 5.24 -6.99 3.20
C VAL A 95 5.15 -7.86 4.45
N HIS A 96 4.10 -7.69 5.25
CA HIS A 96 3.88 -8.48 6.45
C HIS A 96 3.80 -9.98 6.13
N GLU A 97 2.92 -10.37 5.21
CA GLU A 97 2.71 -11.75 4.78
C GLU A 97 4.02 -12.42 4.31
N ILE A 98 4.88 -11.68 3.59
CA ILE A 98 6.19 -12.16 3.14
C ILE A 98 7.18 -12.26 4.30
N MET A 99 7.23 -11.26 5.17
CA MET A 99 8.18 -11.18 6.28
C MET A 99 7.95 -12.26 7.34
N ILE A 100 6.69 -12.56 7.67
CA ILE A 100 6.34 -13.60 8.65
C ILE A 100 6.16 -14.99 8.02
N VAL A 101 6.25 -15.11 6.69
CA VAL A 101 5.97 -16.34 5.94
C VAL A 101 4.56 -16.86 6.25
N GLY A 102 3.55 -16.04 5.97
CA GLY A 102 2.15 -16.33 6.25
C GLY A 102 1.53 -17.43 5.37
N PRO A 103 0.25 -17.79 5.60
CA PRO A 103 -0.45 -18.88 4.92
C PRO A 103 -0.55 -18.71 3.39
N HIS A 104 -0.50 -17.46 2.89
CA HIS A 104 -0.55 -17.13 1.47
C HIS A 104 0.77 -16.57 0.94
N PHE A 105 1.89 -16.93 1.58
CA PHE A 105 3.25 -16.51 1.20
C PHE A 105 3.56 -16.76 -0.29
N LYS A 106 3.18 -17.93 -0.82
CA LYS A 106 3.48 -18.30 -2.22
C LYS A 106 2.78 -17.35 -3.20
N GLN A 107 1.55 -16.98 -2.90
CA GLN A 107 0.73 -16.08 -3.70
C GLN A 107 1.26 -14.65 -3.61
N ALA A 108 1.61 -14.20 -2.40
CA ALA A 108 2.25 -12.90 -2.16
C ALA A 108 3.61 -12.76 -2.87
N ASN A 109 4.48 -13.76 -2.76
CA ASN A 109 5.81 -13.73 -3.37
C ASN A 109 5.76 -13.82 -4.90
N ASN A 110 4.87 -14.64 -5.46
CA ASN A 110 4.71 -14.76 -6.91
C ASN A 110 4.02 -13.55 -7.55
N PHE A 111 3.29 -12.76 -6.77
CA PHE A 111 2.71 -11.50 -7.24
C PHE A 111 3.80 -10.48 -7.59
N LEU A 112 4.94 -10.51 -6.87
CA LEU A 112 6.05 -9.62 -7.11
C LEU A 112 6.89 -10.07 -8.31
N TRP A 113 7.20 -9.12 -9.19
CA TRP A 113 8.28 -9.31 -10.18
C TRP A 113 9.64 -9.07 -9.52
N PRO A 114 10.72 -9.68 -10.05
CA PRO A 114 12.08 -9.40 -9.59
C PRO A 114 12.38 -7.91 -9.51
N PHE A 115 12.89 -7.47 -8.36
CA PHE A 115 13.25 -6.07 -8.15
C PHE A 115 14.43 -5.66 -9.04
N LYS A 116 14.27 -4.53 -9.73
CA LYS A 116 15.36 -3.90 -10.48
C LYS A 116 16.13 -2.98 -9.54
N LEU A 117 17.22 -3.48 -8.96
CA LEU A 117 18.11 -2.73 -8.07
C LEU A 117 19.18 -1.95 -8.85
N LYS A 118 19.66 -0.82 -8.30
CA LYS A 118 20.79 -0.09 -8.88
C LYS A 118 22.13 -0.75 -8.48
N ALA A 119 23.19 -0.42 -9.22
CA ALA A 119 24.53 -0.77 -8.79
C ALA A 119 24.91 0.05 -7.53
N PRO A 120 25.52 -0.57 -6.50
CA PRO A 120 25.88 0.14 -5.28
C PRO A 120 27.01 1.14 -5.57
N PRO A 121 26.96 2.36 -5.01
CA PRO A 121 28.02 3.35 -5.19
C PRO A 121 29.34 2.81 -4.62
N GLY A 122 30.42 2.97 -5.39
CA GLY A 122 31.74 2.38 -5.08
C GLY A 122 31.88 0.89 -5.42
N GLY A 123 30.84 0.25 -5.95
CA GLY A 123 30.89 -1.13 -6.41
C GLY A 123 30.90 -2.20 -5.30
N LEU A 124 31.15 -3.44 -5.72
CA LEU A 124 31.38 -4.59 -4.85
C LEU A 124 32.88 -4.75 -4.61
N LYS A 125 33.28 -5.14 -3.39
CA LYS A 125 34.68 -5.32 -3.00
C LYS A 125 35.31 -6.52 -3.71
N LYS A 126 34.75 -7.72 -3.53
CA LYS A 126 35.26 -8.98 -4.10
C LYS A 126 34.10 -9.92 -4.43
N LYS A 127 33.57 -9.78 -5.66
CA LYS A 127 32.38 -10.51 -6.15
C LYS A 127 32.51 -12.04 -6.11
N ARG A 128 33.72 -12.59 -6.31
CA ARG A 128 33.94 -14.04 -6.37
C ARG A 128 34.09 -14.69 -4.99
N ASN A 129 34.42 -13.91 -3.97
CA ASN A 129 34.76 -14.45 -2.65
C ASN A 129 33.52 -14.46 -1.75
N HIS A 130 33.40 -15.50 -0.92
CA HIS A 130 32.34 -15.60 0.09
C HIS A 130 32.45 -14.49 1.14
N TYR A 131 31.32 -14.03 1.69
CA TYR A 131 31.25 -12.94 2.67
C TYR A 131 32.14 -13.18 3.90
N VAL A 132 32.11 -14.41 4.44
CA VAL A 132 32.97 -14.84 5.56
C VAL A 132 34.48 -14.65 5.30
N LYS A 133 34.91 -14.63 4.03
CA LYS A 133 36.32 -14.38 3.62
C LYS A 133 36.57 -12.92 3.24
N GLY A 134 35.68 -12.00 3.62
CA GLY A 134 35.75 -10.58 3.26
C GLY A 134 35.37 -10.28 1.80
N GLY A 135 34.55 -11.14 1.16
CA GLY A 135 33.96 -10.89 -0.15
C GLY A 135 32.50 -10.44 -0.10
N ASP A 136 31.80 -10.49 -1.24
CA ASP A 136 30.40 -10.04 -1.37
C ASP A 136 29.40 -11.14 -1.76
N ALA A 137 29.88 -12.38 -1.96
CA ALA A 137 29.04 -13.52 -2.34
C ALA A 137 28.55 -14.32 -1.11
N GLY A 138 27.42 -14.99 -1.25
CA GLY A 138 26.88 -15.89 -0.23
C GLY A 138 26.01 -15.20 0.83
N ASN A 139 25.68 -15.95 1.88
CA ASN A 139 24.83 -15.48 2.98
C ASN A 139 25.62 -14.52 3.89
N ARG A 140 24.98 -13.39 4.22
CA ARG A 140 25.51 -12.37 5.14
C ARG A 140 24.46 -11.94 6.19
N GLU A 141 23.38 -12.70 6.31
CA GLU A 141 22.30 -12.50 7.27
C GLU A 141 21.84 -11.03 7.31
N VAL A 142 21.92 -10.41 8.48
CA VAL A 142 21.48 -9.03 8.74
C VAL A 142 22.21 -7.97 7.88
N TYR A 143 23.45 -8.25 7.43
CA TYR A 143 24.26 -7.30 6.66
C TYR A 143 23.81 -7.16 5.20
N ILE A 144 22.84 -7.95 4.72
CA ILE A 144 22.29 -7.80 3.36
C ILE A 144 21.54 -6.47 3.23
N ASN A 145 20.92 -6.02 4.32
CA ASN A 145 20.12 -4.80 4.37
C ASN A 145 20.99 -3.56 4.10
N GLU A 146 22.23 -3.54 4.59
CA GLU A 146 23.18 -2.47 4.29
C GLU A 146 23.53 -2.39 2.81
N LEU A 147 23.69 -3.55 2.15
CA LEU A 147 23.91 -3.58 0.71
C LEU A 147 22.69 -3.11 -0.06
N ILE A 148 21.49 -3.57 0.29
CA ILE A 148 20.25 -3.19 -0.38
C ILE A 148 20.03 -1.67 -0.26
N ARG A 149 20.28 -1.07 0.91
CA ARG A 149 20.19 0.39 1.10
C ARG A 149 21.15 1.18 0.20
N ARG A 150 22.31 0.62 -0.14
CA ARG A 150 23.25 1.21 -1.10
C ARG A 150 22.77 1.12 -2.55
N MET A 151 21.81 0.25 -2.86
CA MET A 151 21.29 0.01 -4.21
C MET A 151 19.98 0.76 -4.51
N ASN A 152 19.62 1.74 -3.68
CA ASN A 152 18.43 2.60 -3.83
C ASN A 152 18.65 3.79 -4.77
#